data_AF-A0A2U2C380-F1
#
_entry.id   AF-A0A2U2C380-F1
#
_cell.length_a   1.000
_cell.length_b   1.000
_cell.length_c   1.000
_cell.angle_alpha   90.00
_cell.angle_beta   90.00
_cell.angle_gamma   90.00
#
_symmetry.space_group_name_H-M   'P 1'
#
loop_
_entity.id
_entity.type
_entity.pdbx_description
1 polymer ?
#
loop_
_entity_poly.entity_id
_entity_poly.type
_entity_poly.pdbx_seq_one_letter_code
_entity_poly.pdbx_strand_id
1 'polypeptide(L)' 'MYFDKQKAVEFNKNRLIEMAWQDRVSFDTIKELYGFSENEVKNMMRDLLKRSSFKMWRKRVQGRATKHKLKVNYKTTRFQ' A
#
# COMPACT_ATOMS: atom_id res chain seq x y z
N MET A 1 10.71 -12.09 -27.03
CA MET A 1 10.46 -13.00 -25.90
C MET A 1 9.53 -12.31 -24.92
N TYR A 2 8.23 -12.62 -25.00
CA TYR A 2 7.28 -12.19 -23.97
C TYR A 2 7.51 -13.07 -22.75
N PHE A 3 8.28 -12.55 -21.79
CA PHE A 3 8.42 -13.20 -20.50
C PHE A 3 7.04 -13.47 -19.94
N ASP A 4 6.82 -14.75 -19.66
CA ASP A 4 5.64 -15.35 -19.08
C ASP A 4 5.16 -14.52 -17.88
N LYS A 5 4.17 -13.66 -18.12
CA LYS A 5 3.53 -12.85 -17.09
C LYS A 5 2.84 -13.74 -16.04
N GLN A 6 2.48 -14.99 -16.35
CA GLN A 6 1.72 -15.82 -15.42
C GLN A 6 2.56 -16.29 -14.24
N LYS A 7 3.85 -16.58 -14.44
CA LYS A 7 4.73 -17.10 -13.36
C LYS A 7 5.21 -16.04 -12.37
N ALA A 8 5.28 -14.77 -12.79
CA ALA A 8 5.59 -13.64 -11.90
C ALA A 8 4.37 -13.11 -11.15
N VAL A 9 3.15 -13.36 -11.64
CA VAL A 9 1.91 -12.78 -11.10
C VAL A 9 1.50 -13.38 -9.76
N GLU A 10 1.80 -14.65 -9.49
CA GLU A 10 1.45 -15.30 -8.23
C GLU A 10 2.34 -14.85 -7.06
N PHE A 11 3.65 -14.67 -7.30
CA PHE A 11 4.58 -14.10 -6.32
C PHE A 11 4.22 -12.64 -5.98
N ASN A 12 3.76 -11.88 -6.98
CA ASN A 12 3.37 -10.49 -6.80
C ASN A 12 2.14 -10.32 -5.91
N LYS A 13 1.19 -11.29 -5.91
CA LYS A 13 -0.01 -11.22 -5.07
C LYS A 13 0.29 -11.41 -3.58
N ASN A 14 1.03 -12.46 -3.21
CA ASN A 14 1.40 -12.68 -1.82
C ASN A 14 2.23 -11.51 -1.28
N ARG A 15 3.18 -11.02 -2.08
CA ARG A 15 3.99 -9.87 -1.71
C ARG A 15 3.17 -8.58 -1.58
N LEU A 16 2.19 -8.37 -2.44
CA LEU A 16 1.28 -7.23 -2.33
C LEU A 16 0.43 -7.33 -1.05
N ILE A 17 -0.05 -8.52 -0.69
CA ILE A 17 -0.80 -8.74 0.57
C ILE A 17 0.11 -8.45 1.77
N GLU A 18 1.35 -8.94 1.78
CA GLU A 18 2.34 -8.62 2.81
C GLU A 18 2.57 -7.11 2.93
N MET A 19 2.73 -6.41 1.79
CA MET A 19 2.91 -4.97 1.75
C MET A 19 1.67 -4.20 2.20
N ALA A 20 0.47 -4.70 1.89
CA ALA A 20 -0.80 -4.12 2.35
C ALA A 20 -1.03 -4.36 3.85
N TRP A 21 -0.44 -5.42 4.41
CA TRP A 21 -0.42 -5.70 5.85
C TRP A 21 0.61 -4.87 6.61
N GLN A 22 1.73 -4.55 5.96
CA GLN A 22 2.72 -3.66 6.53
C GLN A 22 2.09 -2.28 6.69
N ASP A 23 1.98 -1.88 7.95
CA ASP A 23 1.94 -0.46 8.22
C ASP A 23 3.25 0.18 7.66
N ARG A 24 3.51 1.47 7.53
CA ARG A 24 4.70 2.00 6.80
C ARG A 24 4.70 1.92 5.26
N VAL A 25 4.09 0.94 4.60
CA VAL A 25 3.93 0.99 3.12
C VAL A 25 2.73 1.86 2.77
N SER A 26 2.86 2.74 1.76
CA SER A 26 1.75 3.54 1.23
C SER A 26 1.10 2.84 0.03
N PHE A 27 -0.18 3.11 -0.20
CA PHE A 27 -0.86 2.59 -1.40
C PHE A 27 -0.27 3.16 -2.70
N ASP A 28 0.33 4.36 -2.66
CA ASP A 28 1.05 4.92 -3.81
C ASP A 28 2.27 4.08 -4.18
N THR A 29 3.06 3.62 -3.21
CA THR A 29 4.20 2.72 -3.48
C THR A 29 3.72 1.38 -4.04
N ILE A 30 2.59 0.86 -3.56
CA ILE A 30 2.01 -0.38 -4.10
C ILE A 30 1.56 -0.17 -5.55
N LYS A 31 0.98 1.00 -5.86
CA LYS A 31 0.58 1.37 -7.22
C LYS A 31 1.77 1.54 -8.15
N GLU A 32 2.87 2.14 -7.69
CA GLU A 32 4.09 2.30 -8.48
C GLU A 32 4.75 0.96 -8.81
N LEU A 33 4.79 0.03 -7.84
CA LEU A 33 5.47 -1.27 -8.01
C LEU A 33 4.62 -2.32 -8.73
N TYR A 34 3.32 -2.35 -8.48
CA TYR A 34 2.44 -3.42 -8.96
C TYR A 34 1.27 -2.92 -9.82
N GLY A 35 1.10 -1.60 -9.98
CA GLY A 35 0.01 -1.01 -10.76
C GLY A 35 -1.35 -0.99 -10.07
N PHE A 36 -1.49 -1.55 -8.87
CA PHE A 36 -2.78 -1.63 -8.17
C PHE A 36 -3.12 -0.33 -7.45
N SER A 37 -4.31 0.18 -7.71
CA SER A 37 -4.89 1.29 -6.98
C SER A 37 -5.26 0.90 -5.54
N GLU A 38 -5.36 1.90 -4.67
CA GLU A 38 -5.82 1.72 -3.29
C GLU A 38 -7.17 0.97 -3.22
N ASN A 39 -8.09 1.23 -4.16
CA ASN A 39 -9.40 0.58 -4.19
C ASN A 39 -9.29 -0.91 -4.55
N GLU A 40 -8.44 -1.27 -5.50
CA GLU A 40 -8.21 -2.67 -5.87
C GLU A 40 -7.57 -3.45 -4.71
N VAL A 41 -6.59 -2.86 -4.03
CA VAL A 41 -5.98 -3.46 -2.84
C VAL A 41 -7.00 -3.63 -1.71
N LYS A 42 -7.87 -2.63 -1.48
CA LYS A 42 -8.95 -2.74 -0.49
C LYS A 42 -9.96 -3.83 -0.81
N ASN A 43 -10.32 -4.00 -2.08
CA ASN A 43 -11.26 -5.03 -2.51
C ASN A 43 -10.64 -6.41 -2.32
N MET A 44 -9.40 -6.59 -2.76
CA MET A 44 -8.67 -7.85 -2.54
C MET A 44 -8.51 -8.18 -1.05
N MET A 45 -8.16 -7.20 -0.22
CA MET A 45 -8.09 -7.39 1.24
C MET A 45 -9.44 -7.69 1.89
N ARG A 46 -10.56 -7.23 1.29
CA ARG A 46 -11.91 -7.56 1.75
C ARG A 46 -12.26 -9.02 1.48
N ASP A 47 -11.83 -9.54 0.34
CA ASP A 47 -12.11 -10.93 -0.05
C ASP A 47 -11.20 -11.92 0.69
N LEU A 48 -9.97 -11.50 1.02
CA LEU A 48 -8.99 -12.32 1.73
C LEU A 48 -9.20 -12.39 3.25
N LEU A 49 -9.71 -11.32 3.86
CA LEU A 49 -9.82 -11.21 5.32
C LEU A 49 -11.23 -11.48 5.82
N LYS A 50 -11.32 -12.12 6.99
CA LYS A 50 -12.57 -12.16 7.75
C LYS A 50 -13.03 -10.74 8.07
N ARG A 51 -14.36 -10.54 8.10
CA ARG A 51 -15.01 -9.22 8.28
C ARG A 51 -14.49 -8.44 9.49
N SER A 52 -14.23 -9.11 10.61
CA SER A 52 -13.67 -8.52 11.83
C SER A 52 -12.21 -8.04 11.62
N SER A 53 -11.36 -8.87 11.02
CA SER A 53 -9.98 -8.53 10.67
C SER A 53 -9.89 -7.39 9.65
N PHE A 54 -10.76 -7.40 8.64
CA PHE A 54 -10.86 -6.31 7.66
C PHE A 54 -11.24 -4.99 8.32
N LYS A 55 -12.19 -4.99 9.26
CA LYS A 55 -12.59 -3.78 10.00
C LYS A 55 -11.41 -3.22 10.83
N MET A 56 -10.62 -4.08 11.46
CA MET A 56 -9.42 -3.67 12.21
C MET A 56 -8.35 -3.11 11.27
N TRP A 57 -8.06 -3.80 10.17
CA TRP A 57 -7.12 -3.32 9.15
C TRP A 57 -7.55 -1.98 8.57
N ARG A 58 -8.83 -1.81 8.22
CA ARG A 58 -9.39 -0.54 7.72
C ARG A 58 -9.21 0.60 8.71
N LYS A 59 -9.42 0.38 10.02
CA LYS A 59 -9.15 1.39 11.04
C LYS A 59 -7.68 1.83 11.05
N ARG A 60 -6.73 0.89 10.90
CA ARG A 60 -5.29 1.19 10.82
C ARG A 60 -4.92 1.97 9.57
N VAL A 61 -5.38 1.53 8.39
CA VAL A 61 -5.01 2.18 7.12
C VAL A 61 -5.73 3.50 6.88
N GLN A 62 -6.95 3.68 7.42
CA GLN A 62 -7.73 4.92 7.27
C GLN A 62 -7.29 6.03 8.24
N GLY A 63 -6.70 5.68 9.39
CA GLY A 63 -6.19 6.64 10.37
C GLY A 63 -4.92 7.40 9.94
N ARG A 64 -4.38 7.13 8.75
CA ARG A 64 -3.22 7.86 8.23
C ARG A 64 -3.64 9.19 7.63
N ALA A 65 -3.53 10.23 8.46
CA ALA A 65 -3.70 11.63 8.06
C ALA A 65 -2.68 12.11 7.01
N THR A 66 -1.63 11.33 6.71
CA THR A 66 -0.62 11.66 5.71
C THR A 66 -1.01 11.09 4.33
N LYS A 67 -2.17 11.54 3.83
CA LYS A 67 -2.64 11.29 2.46
C LYS A 67 -1.79 11.98 1.38
N HIS A 68 -0.89 12.86 1.81
CA HIS A 68 0.16 13.44 0.99
C HIS A 68 1.48 13.19 1.70
N LYS A 69 2.54 12.87 0.95
CA LYS A 69 3.93 13.05 1.41
C LYS A 69 3.95 14.32 2.24
N LEU A 70 4.27 14.22 3.53
CA LEU A 70 4.58 15.39 4.33
C LEU A 70 5.61 16.17 3.52
N LYS A 71 5.19 17.27 2.89
CA LYS A 71 6.10 18.31 2.45
C LYS A 71 6.67 18.84 3.76
N VAL A 72 7.71 18.18 4.26
CA VAL A 72 8.54 18.75 5.30
C VAL A 72 9.21 19.93 4.62
N ASN A 73 8.52 21.07 4.57
CA ASN A 73 9.14 22.37 4.36
C ASN A 73 9.97 22.60 5.63
N TYR A 74 11.14 21.96 5.72
CA TYR A 74 12.17 22.48 6.58
C TYR A 74 12.60 23.78 5.91
N LYS A 75 11.99 24.91 6.32
CA LYS A 75 12.64 26.20 6.08
C LYS A 75 14.02 26.06 6.72
N THR A 76 15.04 26.00 5.89
CA THR A 76 16.43 25.94 6.32
C THR A 76 16.74 27.30 6.93
N THR A 77 16.50 27.48 8.22
CA THR A 77 17.11 28.60 8.95
C THR A 77 18.53 28.17 9.24
N ARG A 78 19.42 28.48 8.31
CA ARG A 78 20.86 28.47 8.50
C ARG A 78 21.15 29.50 9.59
N PHE A 79 21.40 29.05 10.81
CA PHE A 79 21.93 29.93 11.85
C PHE A 79 23.37 30.30 11.44
N GLN A 80 23.60 31.61 11.40
CA GLN A 80 24.82 32.30 11.02
C GLN A 80 25.78 32.38 12.21
#